data_AF-A0AAI8W095-F1
#
_entry.id   AF-A0AAI8W095-F1
#
_cell.length_a   1.000
_cell.length_b   1.000
_cell.length_c   1.000
_cell.angle_alpha   90.00
_cell.angle_beta   90.00
_cell.angle_gamma   90.00
#
_symmetry.space_group_name_H-M   'P 1'
#
loop_
_entity.id
_entity.type
_entity.pdbx_description
1 polymer ?
#
loop_
_entity_poly.entity_id
_entity_poly.type
_entity_poly.pdbx_seq_one_letter_code
_entity_poly.pdbx_strand_id
1 'polypeptide(L)'
;MDAAGLLKRQGWRGYGHALSHTGNGLKRPLLVSKKVDVLGLGVNKHTAVSDQWWMRAFDQGLKDLGTGKKGVLGNIREKGMVHGGLYGRFVKGEGVPGTFGAQDEEKKEVGNKRKRNDFEDTRELKKARKLEKKAKRLEKKAKNSGTFVKSPFEEDIDRQAKEFVLEAVKRGLLPTERDSKPWSRSSASVSSTYGEATVLKLFADAGLGTEKAPAQVKLDKYGRAKLKRKLKRAAKEYLRSRLPSEERELKEEDEAGRGKDRKLQRRIQEAHEAGKTTSMIASDESKALEMELKQNQSMTRDAQADGDLAGDSAHDSANGADETRLETRNKKSKNVPGLGKVDRYPTTAEKRVKRSQALAGDTAPALDVPQMKGVGSIVDTAGNEDVAEHATVRDPLSVIDANGNVRYRCSEGEAVPLDPSIWEGIVVKSLPRPVRKARREWMVQKREARKRDTASKKSRGERKAEARQVLATKILAESRKAKSDGRKDTAAIVDGVADVPLVRMETTEGPFSKREGALGRRVARKVLEAEKSKEETERRAARERKRKNTEKKTKKS
;
A
#
# COMPACT_ATOMS: atom_id res chain seq x y z
N MET A 1 62.60 -6.52 -30.03
CA MET A 1 61.90 -7.63 -29.34
C MET A 1 60.40 -7.41 -29.50
N ASP A 2 59.68 -8.35 -30.12
CA ASP A 2 58.23 -8.28 -30.26
C ASP A 2 57.55 -8.82 -29.00
N ALA A 3 57.18 -7.91 -28.10
CA ALA A 3 56.54 -8.24 -26.83
C ALA A 3 55.18 -8.94 -27.01
N ALA A 4 54.43 -8.60 -28.06
CA ALA A 4 53.14 -9.21 -28.33
C ALA A 4 53.29 -10.67 -28.79
N GLY A 5 54.32 -10.95 -29.60
CA GLY A 5 54.68 -12.31 -29.99
C GLY A 5 55.08 -13.17 -28.80
N LEU A 6 55.86 -12.63 -27.86
CA LEU A 6 56.32 -13.35 -26.67
C LEU A 6 55.16 -13.67 -25.71
N LEU A 7 54.23 -12.73 -25.53
CA LEU A 7 53.03 -12.93 -24.71
C LEU A 7 52.04 -13.92 -25.35
N LYS A 8 51.86 -13.90 -26.67
CA LYS A 8 51.04 -14.90 -27.39
C LYS A 8 51.63 -16.31 -27.25
N ARG A 9 52.96 -16.44 -27.30
CA ARG A 9 53.66 -17.72 -27.01
C ARG A 9 53.43 -18.21 -25.58
N GLN A 10 53.31 -17.28 -24.62
CA GLN A 10 52.94 -17.59 -23.23
C GLN A 10 51.42 -17.77 -23.00
N GLY A 11 50.63 -17.91 -24.07
CA GLY A 11 49.20 -18.20 -23.98
C GLY A 11 48.29 -16.98 -23.89
N TRP A 12 48.80 -15.77 -24.11
CA TRP A 12 47.97 -14.56 -24.16
C TRP A 12 47.10 -14.54 -25.42
N ARG A 13 45.78 -14.58 -25.23
CA ARG A 13 44.80 -14.63 -26.31
C ARG A 13 44.26 -13.25 -26.76
N GLY A 14 44.84 -12.17 -26.26
CA GLY A 14 44.49 -10.79 -26.63
C GLY A 14 43.67 -10.03 -25.58
N TYR A 15 43.13 -8.89 -25.99
CA TYR A 15 42.49 -7.93 -25.09
C TYR A 15 41.24 -8.52 -24.39
N GLY A 16 41.17 -8.40 -23.06
CA GLY A 16 40.09 -8.96 -22.25
C GLY A 16 40.26 -10.43 -21.83
N HIS A 17 41.42 -11.05 -22.10
CA HIS A 17 41.76 -12.39 -21.63
C HIS A 17 42.95 -12.35 -20.68
N ALA A 18 42.80 -12.99 -19.51
CA ALA A 18 43.90 -13.15 -18.56
C ALA A 18 45.00 -14.02 -19.16
N LEU A 19 46.23 -13.87 -18.68
CA LEU A 19 47.39 -14.71 -19.05
C LEU A 19 47.28 -16.10 -18.41
N SER A 20 46.16 -16.78 -18.63
CA SER A 20 45.87 -18.09 -18.06
C SER A 20 45.27 -19.00 -19.13
N HIS A 21 45.76 -20.24 -19.20
CA HIS A 21 45.31 -21.25 -20.16
C HIS A 21 43.83 -21.64 -19.98
N THR A 22 43.22 -21.34 -18.82
CA THR A 22 41.84 -21.73 -18.49
C THR A 22 40.77 -20.78 -19.04
N GLY A 23 41.14 -19.68 -19.72
CA GLY A 23 40.17 -18.87 -20.45
C GLY A 23 39.19 -18.08 -19.56
N ASN A 24 39.52 -17.88 -18.29
CA ASN A 24 38.64 -17.24 -17.30
C ASN A 24 38.58 -15.70 -17.38
N GLY A 25 39.00 -15.11 -18.50
CA GLY A 25 38.99 -13.66 -18.70
C GLY A 25 37.62 -13.14 -19.14
N LEU A 26 37.16 -12.04 -18.53
CA LEU A 26 35.93 -11.36 -18.94
C LEU A 26 36.11 -10.73 -20.33
N LYS A 27 35.68 -11.46 -21.37
CA LYS A 27 35.72 -11.04 -22.79
C LYS A 27 35.03 -9.70 -23.06
N ARG A 28 34.12 -9.27 -22.18
CA ARG A 28 33.43 -7.99 -22.25
C ARG A 28 33.79 -7.18 -21.00
N PRO A 29 34.25 -5.93 -21.13
CA PRO A 29 34.43 -5.08 -19.96
C PRO A 29 33.10 -5.00 -19.22
N LEU A 30 33.13 -5.18 -17.90
CA LEU A 30 31.93 -5.00 -17.09
C LEU A 30 31.49 -3.55 -17.28
N LEU A 31 30.38 -3.34 -17.99
CA LEU A 31 29.68 -2.06 -18.03
C LEU A 31 29.08 -1.82 -16.65
N VAL A 32 29.94 -1.35 -15.75
CA VAL A 32 29.51 -0.75 -14.50
C VAL A 32 28.92 0.61 -14.88
N SER A 33 27.60 0.73 -14.82
CA SER A 33 26.95 2.03 -14.97
C SER A 33 27.60 2.98 -13.96
N LYS A 34 28.29 4.03 -14.43
CA LYS A 34 28.81 5.08 -13.55
C LYS A 34 27.64 5.66 -12.77
N LYS A 35 27.48 5.21 -11.53
CA LYS A 35 26.51 5.77 -10.61
C LYS A 35 27.20 6.98 -10.00
N VAL A 36 26.69 8.17 -10.29
CA VAL A 36 27.26 9.47 -9.87
C VAL A 36 27.11 9.71 -8.35
N ASP A 37 26.62 8.71 -7.60
CA ASP A 37 26.48 8.80 -6.14
C ASP A 37 27.80 8.31 -5.51
N VAL A 38 28.42 9.12 -4.64
CA VAL A 38 29.68 8.89 -3.87
C VAL A 38 29.70 7.60 -3.02
N LEU A 39 28.59 6.87 -2.98
CA LEU A 39 28.44 5.62 -2.25
C LEU A 39 28.79 4.47 -3.21
N GLY A 40 29.98 3.89 -3.02
CA GLY A 40 30.58 2.86 -3.86
C GLY A 40 29.67 1.71 -4.27
N LEU A 41 30.14 0.96 -5.27
CA LEU A 41 29.42 -0.16 -5.88
C LEU A 41 29.06 -1.22 -4.81
N GLY A 42 27.77 -1.47 -4.62
CA GLY A 42 27.27 -2.57 -3.76
C GLY A 42 26.52 -2.15 -2.50
N VAL A 43 26.47 -0.87 -2.12
CA VAL A 43 25.72 -0.46 -0.93
C VAL A 43 24.25 -0.23 -1.27
N ASN A 44 23.37 -1.15 -0.85
CA ASN A 44 21.93 -1.01 -0.99
C ASN A 44 21.43 0.22 -0.21
N LYS A 45 20.68 1.12 -0.88
CA LYS A 45 20.15 2.38 -0.30
C LYS A 45 19.28 2.17 0.96
N HIS A 46 18.79 0.96 1.18
CA HIS A 46 17.90 0.64 2.29
C HIS A 46 18.61 0.09 3.54
N THR A 47 19.80 -0.49 3.41
CA THR A 47 20.54 -1.07 4.55
C THR A 47 21.41 -0.03 5.25
N ALA A 48 22.11 0.83 4.50
CA ALA A 48 22.90 1.91 5.11
C ALA A 48 22.02 2.96 5.83
N VAL A 49 20.79 3.19 5.33
CA VAL A 49 19.83 4.11 5.96
C VAL A 49 19.13 3.44 7.16
N SER A 50 18.99 2.12 7.18
CA SER A 50 18.42 1.41 8.34
C SER A 50 19.38 1.29 9.51
N ASP A 51 20.70 1.37 9.29
CA ASP A 51 21.70 1.23 10.37
C ASP A 51 22.10 2.58 11.00
N GLN A 52 21.78 3.71 10.35
CA GLN A 52 22.11 5.07 10.83
C GLN A 52 21.02 5.74 11.68
N TRP A 53 19.98 5.00 12.06
CA TRP A 53 18.87 5.57 12.83
C TRP A 53 19.26 5.97 14.26
N TRP A 54 20.24 5.29 14.87
CA TRP A 54 20.74 5.62 16.21
C TRP A 54 21.59 6.90 16.22
N MET A 55 22.44 7.10 15.20
CA MET A 55 23.19 8.35 15.00
C MET A 55 22.24 9.54 14.86
N ARG A 56 21.18 9.39 14.06
CA ARG A 56 20.16 10.45 13.92
C ARG A 56 19.38 10.71 15.20
N ALA A 57 19.05 9.66 15.96
CA ALA A 57 18.36 9.81 17.24
C ALA A 57 19.24 10.50 18.29
N PHE A 58 20.54 10.20 18.29
CA PHE A 58 21.55 10.83 19.15
C PHE A 58 21.77 12.31 18.78
N ASP A 59 21.94 12.62 17.49
CA ASP A 59 22.04 14.00 16.99
C ASP A 59 20.78 14.82 17.29
N GLN A 60 19.60 14.19 17.23
CA GLN A 60 18.34 14.83 17.61
C GLN A 60 18.32 15.13 19.11
N GLY A 61 18.82 14.21 19.94
CA GLY A 61 18.97 14.42 21.38
C GLY A 61 19.93 15.55 21.72
N LEU A 62 21.04 15.69 20.98
CA LEU A 62 21.98 16.81 21.13
C LEU A 62 21.40 18.15 20.69
N LYS A 63 20.60 18.18 19.62
CA LYS A 63 19.92 19.41 19.16
C LYS A 63 18.84 19.90 20.11
N ASP A 64 18.22 18.98 20.84
CA ASP A 64 17.18 19.32 21.82
C ASP A 64 17.78 19.77 23.17
N LEU A 65 19.07 19.51 23.43
CA LEU A 65 19.80 20.04 24.59
C LEU A 65 20.04 21.56 24.42
N GLY A 66 19.41 22.37 25.28
CA GLY A 66 19.56 23.83 25.31
C GLY A 66 18.39 24.63 24.72
N THR A 67 17.42 23.99 24.06
CA THR A 67 16.27 24.70 23.44
C THR A 67 15.04 24.82 24.35
N GLY A 68 15.13 24.44 25.63
CA GLY A 68 14.02 24.49 26.60
C GLY A 68 12.88 23.50 26.33
N LYS A 69 12.95 22.72 25.25
CA LYS A 69 11.98 21.66 24.94
C LYS A 69 12.28 20.44 25.82
N LYS A 70 11.24 19.84 26.43
CA LYS A 70 11.38 18.62 27.24
C LYS A 70 11.90 17.47 26.36
N GLY A 71 13.21 17.26 26.36
CA GLY A 71 13.87 16.20 25.60
C GLY A 71 13.40 14.80 26.02
N VAL A 72 13.75 13.80 25.22
CA VAL A 72 13.41 12.39 25.48
C VAL A 72 13.86 11.94 26.88
N LEU A 73 14.99 12.46 27.38
CA LEU A 73 15.49 12.21 28.74
C LEU A 73 14.61 12.84 29.83
N GLY A 74 14.03 14.02 29.59
CA GLY A 74 13.08 14.66 30.52
C GLY A 74 11.80 13.85 30.67
N ASN A 75 11.30 13.29 29.57
CA ASN A 75 10.15 12.38 29.59
C ASN A 75 10.44 11.06 30.33
N ILE A 76 11.69 10.58 30.36
CA ILE A 76 12.10 9.40 31.14
C ILE A 76 12.10 9.70 32.63
N ARG A 77 12.60 10.88 33.03
CA ARG A 77 12.63 11.31 34.43
C ARG A 77 11.22 11.53 34.99
N GLU A 78 10.30 12.09 34.20
CA GLU A 78 8.92 12.37 34.63
C GLU A 78 7.98 11.14 34.54
N LYS A 79 8.06 10.34 33.47
CA LYS A 79 7.08 9.27 33.16
C LYS A 79 7.64 7.85 33.28
N GLY A 80 8.88 7.73 33.77
CA GLY A 80 9.60 6.48 33.95
C GLY A 80 10.12 5.86 32.65
N MET A 81 11.03 4.89 32.80
CA MET A 81 11.80 4.24 31.73
C MET A 81 10.97 3.75 30.53
N VAL A 82 9.71 3.38 30.75
CA VAL A 82 8.77 2.88 29.73
C VAL A 82 8.44 3.94 28.67
N HIS A 83 8.53 5.22 29.00
CA HIS A 83 8.24 6.34 28.09
C HIS A 83 9.48 6.88 27.39
N GLY A 84 10.66 6.31 27.65
CA GLY A 84 11.94 6.70 27.05
C GLY A 84 12.18 6.27 25.62
N GLY A 85 11.12 5.89 24.90
CA GLY A 85 11.23 5.30 23.57
C GLY A 85 12.17 4.10 23.59
N LEU A 86 13.28 4.21 22.87
CA LEU A 86 14.23 3.12 22.69
C LEU A 86 14.91 2.66 23.99
N TYR A 87 15.16 3.59 24.92
CA TYR A 87 15.83 3.32 26.20
C TYR A 87 14.97 2.49 27.17
N GLY A 88 13.65 2.44 26.95
CA GLY A 88 12.73 1.60 27.73
C GLY A 88 12.82 0.10 27.42
N ARG A 89 13.57 -0.30 26.38
CA ARG A 89 13.78 -1.70 25.99
C ARG A 89 15.05 -2.30 26.56
N PHE A 90 15.96 -1.49 27.11
CA PHE A 90 17.12 -1.99 27.84
C PHE A 90 16.63 -2.44 29.22
N VAL A 91 16.57 -3.76 29.40
CA VAL A 91 16.43 -4.37 30.72
C VAL A 91 17.78 -4.20 31.40
N LYS A 92 17.82 -3.61 32.60
CA LYS A 92 19.03 -3.63 33.44
C LYS A 92 19.38 -5.11 33.62
N GLY A 93 20.44 -5.57 32.96
CA GLY A 93 20.95 -6.92 33.15
C GLY A 93 21.24 -7.13 34.63
N GLU A 94 21.09 -8.38 35.08
CA GLU A 94 21.60 -8.79 36.39
C GLU A 94 23.08 -8.39 36.45
N GLY A 95 23.43 -7.53 37.41
CA GLY A 95 24.79 -7.03 37.53
C GLY A 95 25.68 -8.22 37.86
N VAL A 96 26.53 -8.62 36.92
CA VAL A 96 27.60 -9.57 37.22
C VAL A 96 28.52 -8.84 38.20
N PRO A 97 28.67 -9.31 39.46
CA PRO A 97 29.61 -8.71 40.39
C PRO A 97 31.00 -8.80 39.76
N GLY A 98 31.62 -7.64 39.50
CA GLY A 98 32.96 -7.61 38.95
C GLY A 98 33.92 -8.30 39.91
N THR A 99 34.86 -9.07 39.38
CA THR A 99 35.97 -9.71 40.11
C THR A 99 37.05 -8.73 40.58
N PHE A 100 36.71 -7.44 40.71
CA PHE A 100 37.54 -6.48 41.40
C PHE A 100 37.05 -6.43 42.84
N GLY A 101 37.88 -6.95 43.76
CA GLY A 101 37.55 -7.08 45.16
C GLY A 101 36.97 -5.79 45.73
N ALA A 102 35.82 -5.93 46.40
CA ALA A 102 35.31 -4.89 47.28
C ALA A 102 36.32 -4.75 48.42
N GLN A 103 37.19 -3.74 48.32
CA GLN A 103 37.82 -3.17 49.50
C GLN A 103 36.79 -2.25 50.14
N ASP A 104 36.50 -2.57 51.39
CA ASP A 104 35.75 -1.76 52.33
C ASP A 104 36.25 -0.33 52.31
N GLU A 105 35.33 0.64 52.29
CA GLU A 105 35.52 1.92 52.97
C GLU A 105 34.15 2.42 53.46
N GLU A 106 34.18 2.83 54.72
CA GLU A 106 33.07 3.08 55.60
C GLU A 106 32.43 4.47 55.39
N LYS A 107 31.23 4.61 55.96
CA LYS A 107 30.64 5.84 56.55
C LYS A 107 30.29 7.00 55.60
N LYS A 108 28.98 7.25 55.50
CA LYS A 108 28.32 8.21 56.42
C LYS A 108 26.79 8.08 56.43
N GLU A 109 26.30 8.06 57.66
CA GLU A 109 24.91 8.06 58.12
C GLU A 109 24.16 9.33 57.71
N VAL A 110 22.84 9.25 57.49
CA VAL A 110 21.79 9.95 58.29
C VAL A 110 20.47 9.19 58.08
N GLY A 111 19.83 8.85 59.19
CA GLY A 111 18.80 7.83 59.28
C GLY A 111 17.35 8.28 59.09
N ASN A 112 16.45 7.29 59.05
CA ASN A 112 15.26 7.30 59.89
C ASN A 112 14.69 5.88 60.03
N LYS A 113 14.64 5.40 61.29
CA LYS A 113 14.02 4.14 61.71
C LYS A 113 12.51 4.26 61.62
N ARG A 114 11.82 3.33 60.93
CA ARG A 114 10.56 2.74 61.42
C ARG A 114 10.45 1.25 61.07
N LYS A 115 9.84 0.55 62.02
CA LYS A 115 9.85 -0.89 62.28
C LYS A 115 9.11 -1.73 61.21
N ARG A 116 9.78 -2.83 60.86
CA ARG A 116 9.33 -4.21 60.61
C ARG A 116 7.86 -4.53 60.98
N ASN A 117 7.05 -4.87 59.99
CA ASN A 117 6.29 -6.13 59.79
C ASN A 117 5.53 -6.01 58.44
N ASP A 118 5.25 -7.13 57.76
CA ASP A 118 4.57 -7.29 56.45
C ASP A 118 5.47 -7.74 55.27
N PHE A 119 6.08 -8.93 55.37
CA PHE A 119 6.91 -9.50 54.29
C PHE A 119 6.40 -10.80 53.65
N GLU A 120 5.13 -11.18 53.83
CA GLU A 120 4.54 -12.33 53.10
C GLU A 120 3.51 -11.92 52.03
N ASP A 121 2.71 -10.88 52.28
CA ASP A 121 1.68 -10.44 51.31
C ASP A 121 2.24 -9.89 50.00
N THR A 122 3.44 -9.31 50.01
CA THR A 122 3.98 -8.69 48.79
C THR A 122 4.43 -9.70 47.72
N ARG A 123 4.71 -10.96 48.08
CA ARG A 123 5.13 -11.98 47.09
C ARG A 123 3.93 -12.58 46.38
N GLU A 124 2.82 -12.77 47.07
CA GLU A 124 1.56 -13.25 46.48
C GLU A 124 0.88 -12.17 45.66
N LEU A 125 0.82 -10.93 46.14
CA LEU A 125 0.37 -9.77 45.35
C LEU A 125 1.23 -9.55 44.09
N LYS A 126 2.56 -9.76 44.18
CA LYS A 126 3.43 -9.71 42.99
C LYS A 126 3.17 -10.85 42.02
N LYS A 127 2.89 -12.08 42.50
CA LYS A 127 2.52 -13.22 41.63
C LYS A 127 1.16 -13.01 40.97
N ALA A 128 0.15 -12.59 41.73
CA ALA A 128 -1.19 -12.27 41.23
C ALA A 128 -1.13 -11.15 40.18
N ARG A 129 -0.41 -10.06 40.45
CA ARG A 129 -0.22 -8.95 39.49
C ARG A 129 0.58 -9.38 38.26
N LYS A 130 1.49 -10.36 38.36
CA LYS A 130 2.25 -10.92 37.21
C LYS A 130 1.36 -11.82 36.35
N LEU A 131 0.45 -12.59 36.95
CA LEU A 131 -0.55 -13.40 36.25
C LEU A 131 -1.61 -12.51 35.57
N GLU A 132 -2.13 -11.51 36.28
CA GLU A 132 -3.08 -10.53 35.75
C GLU A 132 -2.47 -9.73 34.57
N LYS A 133 -1.19 -9.33 34.69
CA LYS A 133 -0.48 -8.62 33.62
C LYS A 133 -0.13 -9.55 32.45
N LYS A 134 0.07 -10.85 32.67
CA LYS A 134 0.19 -11.85 31.59
C LYS A 134 -1.16 -12.05 30.88
N ALA A 135 -2.27 -12.15 31.62
CA ALA A 135 -3.61 -12.24 31.06
C ALA A 135 -3.94 -11.01 30.19
N LYS A 136 -3.70 -9.79 30.71
CA LYS A 136 -3.86 -8.54 29.95
C LYS A 136 -2.97 -8.44 28.71
N ARG A 137 -1.78 -9.06 28.71
CA ARG A 137 -0.89 -9.13 27.52
C ARG A 137 -1.37 -10.14 26.48
N LEU A 138 -1.91 -11.27 26.90
CA LEU A 138 -2.54 -12.25 25.99
C LEU A 138 -3.80 -11.65 25.36
N GLU A 139 -4.62 -10.98 26.16
CA GLU A 139 -5.81 -10.26 25.71
C GLU A 139 -5.48 -9.13 24.72
N LYS A 140 -4.46 -8.31 25.01
CA LYS A 140 -3.99 -7.28 24.06
C LYS A 140 -3.33 -7.85 22.81
N LYS A 141 -2.64 -9.00 22.90
CA LYS A 141 -2.10 -9.69 21.71
C LYS A 141 -3.25 -10.21 20.84
N ALA A 142 -4.29 -10.80 21.44
CA ALA A 142 -5.50 -11.23 20.73
C ALA A 142 -6.24 -10.05 20.08
N LYS A 143 -6.29 -8.89 20.73
CA LYS A 143 -6.91 -7.67 20.20
C LYS A 143 -6.11 -7.00 19.07
N ASN A 144 -4.77 -7.05 19.10
CA ASN A 144 -3.93 -6.23 18.22
C ASN A 144 -3.35 -6.97 17.00
N SER A 145 -3.28 -8.31 17.01
CA SER A 145 -2.80 -9.04 15.84
C SER A 145 -3.90 -9.32 14.81
N GLY A 146 -5.18 -9.20 15.16
CA GLY A 146 -6.29 -9.64 14.30
C GLY A 146 -6.18 -11.10 13.84
N THR A 147 -5.17 -11.84 14.31
CA THR A 147 -4.97 -13.26 14.08
C THR A 147 -5.93 -13.94 15.03
N PHE A 148 -7.14 -14.06 14.51
CA PHE A 148 -8.19 -14.92 15.00
C PHE A 148 -7.57 -16.24 15.48
N VAL A 149 -7.66 -16.50 16.78
CA VAL A 149 -7.28 -17.79 17.36
C VAL A 149 -8.23 -18.80 16.74
N LYS A 150 -7.71 -19.64 15.83
CA LYS A 150 -8.50 -20.73 15.30
C LYS A 150 -8.81 -21.68 16.45
N SER A 151 -9.99 -22.28 16.45
CA SER A 151 -10.25 -23.36 17.41
C SER A 151 -9.17 -24.43 17.21
N PRO A 152 -8.68 -25.08 18.29
CA PRO A 152 -7.69 -26.16 18.19
C PRO A 152 -8.08 -27.19 17.11
N PHE A 153 -9.38 -27.44 17.03
CA PHE A 153 -10.01 -28.28 16.03
C PHE A 153 -9.82 -27.82 14.56
N GLU A 154 -9.98 -26.52 14.25
CA GLU A 154 -9.74 -26.01 12.89
C GLU A 154 -8.24 -26.02 12.55
N GLU A 155 -7.37 -25.93 13.55
CA GLU A 155 -5.92 -26.10 13.37
C GLU A 155 -5.55 -27.53 13.00
N ASP A 156 -6.23 -28.53 13.60
CA ASP A 156 -6.08 -29.94 13.26
C ASP A 156 -6.55 -30.24 11.84
N ILE A 157 -7.73 -29.72 11.44
CA ILE A 157 -8.18 -29.80 10.05
C ILE A 157 -7.16 -29.13 9.10
N ASP A 158 -6.64 -27.96 9.46
CA ASP A 158 -5.63 -27.26 8.65
C ASP A 158 -4.32 -28.04 8.55
N ARG A 159 -3.95 -28.78 9.60
CA ARG A 159 -2.78 -29.65 9.64
C ARG A 159 -2.97 -30.85 8.72
N GLN A 160 -4.06 -31.60 8.89
CA GLN A 160 -4.39 -32.75 8.03
C GLN A 160 -4.55 -32.33 6.56
N ALA A 161 -5.21 -31.21 6.26
CA ALA A 161 -5.34 -30.70 4.90
C ALA A 161 -3.97 -30.31 4.27
N LYS A 162 -2.96 -29.93 5.07
CA LYS A 162 -1.59 -29.73 4.56
C LYS A 162 -0.92 -31.06 4.23
N GLU A 163 -1.20 -32.13 4.98
CA GLU A 163 -0.66 -33.46 4.69
C GLU A 163 -1.15 -33.97 3.32
N PHE A 164 -2.42 -33.76 2.96
CA PHE A 164 -2.91 -34.05 1.59
C PHE A 164 -2.14 -33.28 0.50
N VAL A 165 -1.77 -32.02 0.76
CA VAL A 165 -0.94 -31.24 -0.19
C VAL A 165 0.47 -31.82 -0.29
N LEU A 166 1.05 -32.26 0.82
CA LEU A 166 2.36 -32.91 0.83
C LEU A 166 2.31 -34.24 0.09
N GLU A 167 1.24 -35.03 0.24
CA GLU A 167 0.99 -36.26 -0.50
C GLU A 167 0.94 -36.00 -2.02
N ALA A 168 0.20 -34.97 -2.46
CA ALA A 168 0.15 -34.58 -3.87
C ALA A 168 1.52 -34.14 -4.42
N VAL A 169 2.34 -33.47 -3.59
CA VAL A 169 3.72 -33.10 -3.93
C VAL A 169 4.60 -34.36 -4.03
N LYS A 170 4.48 -35.30 -3.08
CA LYS A 170 5.22 -36.59 -3.10
C LYS A 170 4.91 -37.40 -4.36
N ARG A 171 3.65 -37.40 -4.82
CA ARG A 171 3.22 -38.08 -6.06
C ARG A 171 3.61 -37.33 -7.35
N GLY A 172 4.19 -36.13 -7.24
CA GLY A 172 4.58 -35.33 -8.40
C GLY A 172 3.42 -34.61 -9.11
N LEU A 173 2.24 -34.56 -8.49
CA LEU A 173 1.07 -33.85 -9.02
C LEU A 173 1.18 -32.33 -8.83
N LEU A 174 1.97 -31.91 -7.84
CA LEU A 174 2.30 -30.51 -7.59
C LEU A 174 3.81 -30.28 -7.69
N PRO A 175 4.27 -29.27 -8.47
CA PRO A 175 5.69 -28.94 -8.54
C PRO A 175 6.24 -28.52 -7.18
N THR A 176 7.36 -29.11 -6.77
CA THR A 176 8.16 -28.64 -5.63
C THR A 176 8.81 -27.30 -5.97
N GLU A 177 8.96 -26.43 -4.97
CA GLU A 177 9.85 -25.27 -5.11
C GLU A 177 11.27 -25.79 -4.94
N ARG A 178 12.18 -25.44 -5.87
CA ARG A 178 13.56 -25.98 -5.90
C ARG A 178 14.35 -25.74 -4.60
N ASP A 179 13.90 -24.80 -3.78
CA ASP A 179 14.61 -24.38 -2.56
C ASP A 179 13.88 -24.79 -1.26
N SER A 180 12.73 -25.48 -1.34
CA SER A 180 12.06 -25.94 -0.12
C SER A 180 12.77 -27.18 0.41
N LYS A 181 13.47 -27.03 1.54
CA LYS A 181 14.14 -28.12 2.27
C LYS A 181 13.20 -29.34 2.36
N PRO A 182 13.67 -30.56 2.06
CA PRO A 182 12.85 -31.77 2.17
C PRO A 182 12.25 -31.85 3.57
N TRP A 183 10.93 -31.84 3.67
CA TRP A 183 10.25 -32.01 4.96
C TRP A 183 10.58 -33.43 5.46
N SER A 184 11.04 -33.55 6.71
CA SER A 184 11.48 -34.82 7.31
C SER A 184 10.39 -35.90 7.23
N ARG A 185 10.82 -37.12 6.89
CA ARG A 185 10.04 -38.27 6.41
C ARG A 185 9.12 -38.98 7.43
N SER A 186 8.83 -38.41 8.60
CA SER A 186 8.27 -39.20 9.72
C SER A 186 6.74 -39.17 9.88
N SER A 187 5.96 -38.56 8.99
CA SER A 187 4.49 -38.66 9.07
C SER A 187 4.00 -39.87 8.27
N ALA A 188 3.15 -40.70 8.88
CA ALA A 188 2.40 -41.74 8.17
C ALA A 188 1.76 -41.15 6.89
N SER A 189 1.76 -41.91 5.80
CA SER A 189 1.17 -41.42 4.55
C SER A 189 -0.33 -41.20 4.72
N VAL A 190 -0.84 -40.14 4.10
CA VAL A 190 -2.28 -39.83 4.15
C VAL A 190 -3.09 -40.93 3.45
N SER A 191 -2.47 -41.61 2.47
CA SER A 191 -3.04 -42.82 1.86
C SER A 191 -3.29 -43.94 2.85
N SER A 192 -2.43 -44.12 3.86
CA SER A 192 -2.58 -45.17 4.87
C SER A 192 -3.75 -44.88 5.81
N THR A 193 -3.95 -43.61 6.18
CA THR A 193 -4.98 -43.21 7.16
C THR A 193 -6.38 -43.04 6.57
N TYR A 194 -6.50 -42.60 5.30
CA TYR A 194 -7.80 -42.32 4.67
C TYR A 194 -8.14 -43.24 3.49
N GLY A 195 -7.24 -44.16 3.12
CA GLY A 195 -7.36 -45.00 1.95
C GLY A 195 -6.98 -44.30 0.65
N GLU A 196 -6.41 -45.06 -0.29
CA GLU A 196 -5.93 -44.51 -1.55
C GLU A 196 -7.05 -43.98 -2.46
N ALA A 197 -8.19 -44.69 -2.53
CA ALA A 197 -9.34 -44.28 -3.35
C ALA A 197 -9.85 -42.88 -2.96
N THR A 198 -9.92 -42.60 -1.66
CA THR A 198 -10.34 -41.30 -1.12
C THR A 198 -9.37 -40.19 -1.52
N VAL A 199 -8.06 -40.45 -1.40
CA VAL A 199 -7.00 -39.48 -1.74
C VAL A 199 -7.06 -39.14 -3.24
N LEU A 200 -7.25 -40.15 -4.10
CA LEU A 200 -7.38 -39.95 -5.54
C LEU A 200 -8.65 -39.15 -5.90
N LYS A 201 -9.79 -39.43 -5.24
CA LYS A 201 -11.03 -38.65 -5.42
C LYS A 201 -10.82 -37.18 -5.06
N LEU A 202 -10.17 -36.88 -3.94
CA LEU A 202 -9.88 -35.50 -3.53
C LEU A 202 -8.91 -34.79 -4.48
N PHE A 203 -7.98 -35.52 -5.10
CA PHE A 203 -7.10 -34.97 -6.12
C PHE A 203 -7.89 -34.64 -7.39
N ALA A 204 -8.78 -35.53 -7.83
CA ALA A 204 -9.66 -35.29 -8.97
C ALA A 204 -10.58 -34.07 -8.73
N ASP A 205 -11.21 -33.98 -7.56
CA ASP A 205 -12.08 -32.84 -7.17
C ASP A 205 -11.30 -31.50 -7.16
N ALA A 206 -10.00 -31.55 -6.81
CA ALA A 206 -9.12 -30.39 -6.86
C ALA A 206 -8.63 -30.02 -8.27
N GLY A 207 -8.91 -30.86 -9.28
CA GLY A 207 -8.43 -30.73 -10.65
C GLY A 207 -6.97 -31.15 -10.83
N LEU A 208 -6.48 -32.05 -9.98
CA LEU A 208 -5.19 -32.73 -10.14
C LEU A 208 -5.47 -34.07 -10.82
N GLY A 209 -4.83 -34.32 -11.97
CA GLY A 209 -4.93 -35.61 -12.64
C GLY A 209 -4.38 -36.74 -11.76
N THR A 210 -4.82 -37.97 -12.03
CA THR A 210 -4.28 -39.18 -11.38
C THR A 210 -2.88 -39.53 -11.90
N GLU A 211 -2.59 -39.14 -13.14
CA GLU A 211 -1.29 -39.33 -13.77
C GLU A 211 -0.30 -38.23 -13.38
N LYS A 212 0.98 -38.60 -13.32
CA LYS A 212 2.07 -37.63 -13.11
C LYS A 212 1.98 -36.56 -14.18
N ALA A 213 1.77 -35.31 -13.76
CA ALA A 213 1.79 -34.18 -14.68
C ALA A 213 3.10 -34.23 -15.49
N PRO A 214 3.06 -34.13 -16.84
CA PRO A 214 4.26 -34.17 -17.65
C PRO A 214 5.23 -33.12 -17.11
N ALA A 215 6.48 -33.52 -16.87
CA ALA A 215 7.52 -32.73 -16.18
C ALA A 215 7.78 -31.34 -16.78
N GLN A 216 7.14 -31.00 -17.90
CA GLN A 216 7.36 -29.81 -18.70
C GLN A 216 6.27 -28.73 -18.58
N VAL A 217 5.11 -28.99 -17.96
CA VAL A 217 4.10 -27.92 -17.78
C VAL A 217 4.53 -27.05 -16.60
N LYS A 218 5.39 -26.07 -16.88
CA LYS A 218 5.76 -25.00 -15.94
C LYS A 218 4.52 -24.16 -15.64
N LEU A 219 3.70 -24.63 -14.69
CA LEU A 219 2.63 -23.83 -14.13
C LEU A 219 3.23 -22.57 -13.50
N ASP A 220 2.69 -21.41 -13.86
CA ASP A 220 3.01 -20.15 -13.22
C ASP A 220 2.83 -20.24 -11.70
N LYS A 221 3.59 -19.44 -10.95
CA LYS A 221 3.47 -19.32 -9.48
C LYS A 221 2.02 -19.20 -9.01
N TYR A 222 1.21 -18.46 -9.77
CA TYR A 222 -0.21 -18.27 -9.49
C TYR A 222 -1.04 -19.54 -9.72
N GLY A 223 -0.80 -20.27 -10.82
CA GLY A 223 -1.47 -21.53 -11.12
C GLY A 223 -1.21 -22.59 -10.03
N ARG A 224 0.05 -22.71 -9.58
CA ARG A 224 0.43 -23.60 -8.48
C ARG A 224 -0.26 -23.24 -7.17
N ALA A 225 -0.27 -21.96 -6.82
CA ALA A 225 -0.94 -21.48 -5.61
C ALA A 225 -2.46 -21.72 -5.67
N LYS A 226 -3.07 -21.60 -6.86
CA LYS A 226 -4.49 -21.88 -7.09
C LYS A 226 -4.81 -23.36 -6.88
N LEU A 227 -4.01 -24.27 -7.44
CA LEU A 227 -4.18 -25.72 -7.22
C LEU A 227 -3.99 -26.10 -5.75
N LYS A 228 -2.95 -25.58 -5.08
CA LYS A 228 -2.74 -25.79 -3.63
C LYS A 228 -3.96 -25.33 -2.81
N ARG A 229 -4.58 -24.20 -3.16
CA ARG A 229 -5.78 -23.70 -2.48
C ARG A 229 -7.01 -24.55 -2.75
N LYS A 230 -7.21 -25.00 -3.99
CA LYS A 230 -8.31 -25.90 -4.35
C LYS A 230 -8.19 -27.23 -3.60
N LEU A 231 -7.00 -27.83 -3.60
CA LEU A 231 -6.75 -29.09 -2.89
C LEU A 231 -6.97 -28.94 -1.37
N LYS A 232 -6.45 -27.87 -0.76
CA LYS A 232 -6.73 -27.59 0.66
C LYS A 232 -8.23 -27.43 0.94
N ARG A 233 -8.96 -26.80 0.03
CA ARG A 233 -10.41 -26.61 0.20
C ARG A 233 -11.16 -27.93 0.11
N ALA A 234 -10.89 -28.74 -0.91
CA ALA A 234 -11.48 -30.08 -1.05
C ALA A 234 -11.16 -30.97 0.15
N ALA A 235 -9.89 -31.03 0.58
CA ALA A 235 -9.49 -31.78 1.77
C ALA A 235 -10.19 -31.30 3.05
N LYS A 236 -10.34 -29.98 3.23
CA LYS A 236 -11.09 -29.42 4.36
C LYS A 236 -12.56 -29.77 4.34
N GLU A 237 -13.19 -29.70 3.17
CA GLU A 237 -14.61 -30.05 3.02
C GLU A 237 -14.83 -31.52 3.35
N TYR A 238 -13.94 -32.42 2.90
CA TYR A 238 -13.97 -33.84 3.25
C TYR A 238 -13.74 -34.12 4.74
N LEU A 239 -12.73 -33.48 5.35
CA LEU A 239 -12.46 -33.65 6.78
C LEU A 239 -13.63 -33.13 7.62
N ARG A 240 -14.26 -32.02 7.21
CA ARG A 240 -15.48 -31.51 7.85
C ARG A 240 -16.67 -32.45 7.67
N SER A 241 -16.82 -33.07 6.50
CA SER A 241 -17.90 -34.03 6.24
C SER A 241 -17.71 -35.38 6.93
N ARG A 242 -16.59 -35.62 7.61
CA ARG A 242 -16.37 -36.82 8.43
C ARG A 242 -16.65 -36.58 9.92
N LEU A 243 -16.87 -35.33 10.32
CA LEU A 243 -17.12 -34.99 11.72
C LEU A 243 -18.50 -35.42 12.17
N PRO A 244 -18.66 -35.78 13.47
CA PRO A 244 -19.97 -35.99 14.07
C PRO A 244 -20.88 -34.79 13.84
N SER A 245 -22.18 -35.01 13.63
CA SER A 245 -23.16 -33.95 13.35
C SER A 245 -23.17 -32.87 14.43
N GLU A 246 -23.00 -33.26 15.70
CA GLU A 246 -22.93 -32.34 16.85
C GLU A 246 -21.79 -31.32 16.73
N GLU A 247 -20.62 -31.72 16.25
CA GLU A 247 -19.49 -30.81 16.05
C GLU A 247 -19.68 -29.87 14.84
N ARG A 248 -20.54 -30.25 13.88
CA ARG A 248 -20.89 -29.40 12.74
C ARG A 248 -21.85 -28.30 13.17
N GLU A 249 -22.85 -28.64 13.98
CA GLU A 249 -23.83 -27.68 14.50
C GLU A 249 -23.16 -26.65 15.40
N LEU A 250 -22.31 -27.08 16.34
CA LEU A 250 -21.53 -26.16 17.20
C LEU A 250 -20.68 -25.18 16.38
N LYS A 251 -20.18 -25.62 15.22
CA LYS A 251 -19.37 -24.77 14.34
C LYS A 251 -20.21 -23.78 13.54
N GLU A 252 -21.37 -24.21 13.04
CA GLU A 252 -22.29 -23.30 12.34
C GLU A 252 -22.80 -22.22 13.29
N GLU A 253 -23.06 -22.57 14.54
CA GLU A 253 -23.39 -21.63 15.61
C GLU A 253 -22.23 -20.68 15.92
N ASP A 254 -21.00 -21.20 16.05
CA ASP A 254 -19.78 -20.42 16.21
C ASP A 254 -19.55 -19.45 15.04
N GLU A 255 -19.74 -19.89 13.79
CA GLU A 255 -19.59 -19.06 12.59
C GLU A 255 -20.68 -17.98 12.50
N ALA A 256 -21.92 -18.31 12.88
CA ALA A 256 -23.01 -17.36 13.01
C ALA A 256 -22.75 -16.33 14.13
N GLY A 257 -22.21 -16.78 15.28
CA GLY A 257 -21.78 -15.94 16.39
C GLY A 257 -20.66 -14.97 15.98
N ARG A 258 -19.63 -15.47 15.29
CA ARG A 258 -18.53 -14.66 14.73
C ARG A 258 -19.02 -13.59 13.75
N GLY A 259 -20.07 -13.90 12.98
CA GLY A 259 -20.73 -12.92 12.10
C GLY A 259 -21.33 -11.74 12.88
N LYS A 260 -21.94 -12.01 14.03
CA LYS A 260 -22.52 -11.01 14.93
C LYS A 260 -21.41 -10.19 15.63
N ASP A 261 -20.37 -10.86 16.15
CA ASP A 261 -19.24 -10.21 16.82
C ASP A 261 -18.45 -9.28 15.90
N ARG A 262 -18.20 -9.69 14.65
CA ARG A 262 -17.52 -8.84 13.66
C ARG A 262 -18.34 -7.60 13.31
N LYS A 263 -19.67 -7.71 13.32
CA LYS A 263 -20.59 -6.56 13.12
C LYS A 263 -20.57 -5.64 14.34
N LEU A 264 -20.50 -6.20 15.55
CA LEU A 264 -20.36 -5.44 16.79
C LEU A 264 -19.01 -4.70 16.86
N GLN A 265 -17.91 -5.36 16.53
CA GLN A 265 -16.58 -4.76 16.48
C GLN A 265 -16.51 -3.61 15.46
N ARG A 266 -17.13 -3.76 14.29
CA ARG A 266 -17.25 -2.65 13.32
C ARG A 266 -18.02 -1.46 13.91
N ARG A 267 -19.13 -1.70 14.61
CA ARG A 267 -19.90 -0.63 15.29
C ARG A 267 -19.08 0.07 16.37
N ILE A 268 -18.31 -0.68 17.17
CA ILE A 268 -17.43 -0.12 18.20
C ILE A 268 -16.32 0.73 17.56
N GLN A 269 -15.72 0.24 16.47
CA GLN A 269 -14.67 0.97 15.76
C GLN A 269 -15.20 2.25 15.11
N GLU A 270 -16.37 2.20 14.48
CA GLU A 270 -17.08 3.36 13.93
C GLU A 270 -17.44 4.37 15.03
N ALA A 271 -17.89 3.92 16.21
CA ALA A 271 -18.17 4.79 17.35
C ALA A 271 -16.90 5.46 17.90
N HIS A 272 -15.78 4.72 17.96
CA HIS A 272 -14.50 5.27 18.41
C HIS A 272 -13.90 6.27 17.41
N GLU A 273 -14.05 6.03 16.10
CA GLU A 273 -13.68 6.99 15.06
C GLU A 273 -14.57 8.24 15.12
N ALA A 274 -15.88 8.09 15.34
CA ALA A 274 -16.79 9.21 15.56
C ALA A 274 -16.37 10.04 16.78
N GLY A 275 -16.07 9.40 17.91
CA GLY A 275 -15.60 10.07 19.14
C GLY A 275 -14.28 10.84 18.96
N LYS A 276 -13.35 10.32 18.13
CA LYS A 276 -12.13 11.04 17.77
C LYS A 276 -12.43 12.30 16.97
N THR A 277 -13.33 12.22 16.00
CA THR A 277 -13.70 13.39 15.20
C THR A 277 -14.39 14.47 16.03
N THR A 278 -15.24 14.10 16.99
CA THR A 278 -15.89 15.07 17.89
C THR A 278 -14.91 15.69 18.87
N SER A 279 -13.94 14.91 19.38
CA SER A 279 -12.87 15.43 20.23
C SER A 279 -11.94 16.40 19.49
N MET A 280 -11.61 16.13 18.22
CA MET A 280 -10.85 17.07 17.40
C MET A 280 -11.63 18.37 17.16
N ILE A 281 -12.92 18.27 16.83
CA ILE A 281 -13.78 19.45 16.64
C ILE A 281 -13.83 20.30 17.92
N ALA A 282 -14.02 19.70 19.09
CA ALA A 282 -14.03 20.41 20.36
C ALA A 282 -12.67 21.08 20.68
N SER A 283 -11.55 20.44 20.33
CA SER A 283 -10.22 21.03 20.50
C SER A 283 -9.95 22.19 19.53
N ASP A 284 -10.51 22.15 18.32
CA ASP A 284 -10.37 23.24 17.36
C ASP A 284 -11.28 24.42 17.74
N GLU A 285 -12.47 24.14 18.27
CA GLU A 285 -13.38 25.15 18.84
C GLU A 285 -12.77 25.84 20.07
N SER A 286 -12.15 25.10 20.98
CA SER A 286 -11.49 25.71 22.16
C SER A 286 -10.31 26.61 21.77
N LYS A 287 -9.53 26.22 20.74
CA LYS A 287 -8.44 27.05 20.22
C LYS A 287 -8.96 28.30 19.52
N ALA A 288 -10.08 28.21 18.82
CA ALA A 288 -10.71 29.36 18.18
C ALA A 288 -11.17 30.39 19.23
N LEU A 289 -11.83 29.93 20.30
CA LEU A 289 -12.23 30.79 21.42
C LEU A 289 -11.01 31.42 22.12
N GLU A 290 -9.92 30.66 22.30
CA GLU A 290 -8.68 31.21 22.88
C GLU A 290 -8.06 32.32 22.01
N MET A 291 -8.09 32.17 20.69
CA MET A 291 -7.61 33.22 19.78
C MET A 291 -8.52 34.46 19.80
N GLU A 292 -9.83 34.28 19.88
CA GLU A 292 -10.80 35.38 19.97
C GLU A 292 -10.62 36.17 21.28
N LEU A 293 -10.38 35.47 22.40
CA LEU A 293 -10.06 36.08 23.69
C LEU A 293 -8.76 36.89 23.64
N LYS A 294 -7.71 36.36 22.99
CA LYS A 294 -6.45 37.09 22.76
C LYS A 294 -6.63 38.32 21.89
N GLN A 295 -7.48 38.24 20.86
CA GLN A 295 -7.77 39.37 19.99
C GLN A 295 -8.56 40.46 20.73
N ASN A 296 -9.55 40.08 21.55
CA ASN A 296 -10.26 41.04 22.39
C ASN A 296 -9.32 41.69 23.41
N GLN A 297 -8.41 40.92 24.03
CA GLN A 297 -7.40 41.45 24.95
C GLN A 297 -6.38 42.38 24.27
N SER A 298 -6.03 42.16 23.00
CA SER A 298 -5.16 43.10 22.27
C SER A 298 -5.90 44.40 21.96
N MET A 299 -7.14 44.31 21.48
CA MET A 299 -7.97 45.48 21.21
C MET A 299 -8.19 46.35 22.47
N THR A 300 -8.36 45.74 23.65
CA THR A 300 -8.47 46.51 24.90
C THR A 300 -7.15 47.16 25.33
N ARG A 301 -6.00 46.54 25.01
CA ARG A 301 -4.69 47.14 25.30
C ARG A 301 -4.39 48.32 24.39
N ASP A 302 -4.74 48.20 23.11
CA ASP A 302 -4.56 49.28 22.14
C ASP A 302 -5.47 50.48 22.51
N ALA A 303 -6.72 50.22 22.91
CA ALA A 303 -7.64 51.25 23.39
C ALA A 303 -7.22 51.94 24.71
N GLN A 304 -6.46 51.24 25.58
CA GLN A 304 -5.87 51.86 26.78
C GLN A 304 -4.60 52.66 26.46
N ALA A 305 -3.83 52.26 25.44
CA ALA A 305 -2.62 52.99 25.01
C ALA A 305 -2.96 54.32 24.32
N ASP A 306 -4.12 54.42 23.66
CA ASP A 306 -4.59 55.66 23.02
C ASP A 306 -5.22 56.67 24.01
N GLY A 307 -5.44 56.28 25.28
CA GLY A 307 -6.05 57.12 26.31
C GLY A 307 -5.06 58.00 27.10
N ASP A 308 -3.75 57.71 27.05
CA ASP A 308 -2.73 58.36 27.89
C ASP A 308 -1.89 59.43 27.14
N LEU A 309 -2.31 59.86 25.94
CA LEU A 309 -1.58 60.86 25.12
C LEU A 309 -2.30 62.22 24.99
N ALA A 310 -3.29 62.51 25.84
CA ALA A 310 -3.95 63.82 25.90
C ALA A 310 -3.48 64.61 27.13
N GLY A 311 -2.25 65.12 27.09
CA GLY A 311 -1.76 66.06 28.08
C GLY A 311 -0.24 66.24 28.03
N ASP A 312 0.25 67.05 27.09
CA ASP A 312 0.95 68.31 27.40
C ASP A 312 1.50 68.90 26.09
N SER A 313 1.15 70.14 25.80
CA SER A 313 1.57 70.88 24.61
C SER A 313 2.42 72.06 25.04
N ALA A 314 3.72 72.07 24.72
CA ALA A 314 4.45 73.28 24.33
C ALA A 314 5.89 72.97 23.88
N HIS A 315 6.28 73.68 22.83
CA HIS A 315 7.62 74.00 22.37
C HIS A 315 8.39 73.06 21.41
N ASP A 316 8.54 73.63 20.21
CA ASP A 316 9.72 73.71 19.35
C ASP A 316 10.05 72.62 18.33
N SER A 317 9.64 72.95 17.10
CA SER A 317 10.53 73.29 15.97
C SER A 317 11.40 72.21 15.31
N ALA A 318 11.07 72.05 14.03
CA ALA A 318 11.95 71.93 12.87
C ALA A 318 12.30 70.54 12.31
N ASN A 319 12.05 70.44 10.99
CA ASN A 319 12.53 69.47 10.00
C ASN A 319 11.75 68.15 9.97
N GLY A 320 10.94 67.81 8.97
CA GLY A 320 10.83 68.27 7.59
C GLY A 320 10.73 67.02 6.69
N ALA A 321 9.71 67.00 5.82
CA ALA A 321 9.62 66.27 4.53
C ALA A 321 9.87 64.73 4.53
N ASP A 322 9.24 63.88 3.75
CA ASP A 322 8.08 63.91 2.86
C ASP A 322 7.80 62.42 2.54
N GLU A 323 6.63 62.17 1.99
CA GLU A 323 5.94 60.90 1.74
C GLU A 323 6.75 59.70 1.19
N THR A 324 6.32 58.46 1.55
CA THR A 324 6.08 57.38 0.56
C THR A 324 5.31 56.18 1.13
N ARG A 325 4.05 56.07 0.69
CA ARG A 325 3.43 54.91 0.00
C ARG A 325 3.92 53.49 0.37
N LEU A 326 3.14 52.80 1.20
CA LEU A 326 3.29 51.38 1.54
C LEU A 326 2.66 50.46 0.47
N GLU A 327 3.49 49.92 -0.43
CA GLU A 327 3.15 48.75 -1.25
C GLU A 327 3.43 47.43 -0.51
N THR A 328 2.60 46.44 -0.81
CA THR A 328 2.55 45.09 -0.23
C THR A 328 3.89 44.35 -0.28
N ARG A 329 4.43 44.05 0.90
CA ARG A 329 5.73 43.42 1.12
C ARG A 329 5.73 41.92 0.82
N ASN A 330 6.05 41.57 -0.43
CA ASN A 330 6.49 40.22 -0.79
C ASN A 330 7.83 39.90 -0.10
N LYS A 331 7.88 38.76 0.60
CA LYS A 331 9.06 38.27 1.34
C LYS A 331 10.21 37.91 0.38
N LYS A 332 11.10 38.88 0.11
CA LYS A 332 12.45 38.63 -0.42
C LYS A 332 13.29 37.91 0.65
N SER A 333 13.84 36.75 0.29
CA SER A 333 14.87 36.07 1.07
C SER A 333 16.10 36.96 1.20
N LYS A 334 16.54 37.22 2.43
CA LYS A 334 17.78 37.95 2.72
C LYS A 334 18.98 37.16 2.19
N ASN A 335 19.70 37.71 1.22
CA ASN A 335 21.05 37.27 0.88
C ASN A 335 21.99 37.80 1.97
N VAL A 336 22.67 36.89 2.67
CA VAL A 336 23.77 37.22 3.57
C VAL A 336 25.05 37.28 2.72
N PRO A 337 25.77 38.41 2.67
CA PRO A 337 27.04 38.51 1.95
C PRO A 337 28.08 37.60 2.61
N GLY A 338 28.72 36.71 1.84
CA GLY A 338 29.83 35.86 2.31
C GLY A 338 29.55 34.37 2.42
N LEU A 339 28.30 33.90 2.30
CA LEU A 339 28.00 32.49 2.13
C LEU A 339 27.74 32.19 0.64
N GLY A 340 28.68 31.50 0.01
CA GLY A 340 28.55 31.00 -1.36
C GLY A 340 27.22 30.27 -1.57
N LYS A 341 26.67 30.37 -2.79
CA LYS A 341 25.39 29.77 -3.18
C LYS A 341 25.36 28.30 -2.78
N VAL A 342 24.69 27.98 -1.66
CA VAL A 342 24.42 26.60 -1.27
C VAL A 342 23.50 26.05 -2.35
N ASP A 343 24.00 25.06 -3.10
CA ASP A 343 23.26 24.40 -4.17
C ASP A 343 21.89 23.96 -3.66
N ARG A 344 20.86 24.69 -4.08
CA ARG A 344 19.49 24.36 -3.74
C ARG A 344 19.19 23.02 -4.40
N TYR A 345 18.78 22.05 -3.59
CA TYR A 345 18.38 20.75 -4.08
C TYR A 345 17.33 20.91 -5.19
N PRO A 346 17.57 20.35 -6.40
CA PRO A 346 16.65 20.53 -7.51
C PRO A 346 15.28 19.96 -7.16
N THR A 347 14.26 20.77 -7.40
CA THR A 347 12.88 20.42 -7.13
C THR A 347 12.45 19.23 -7.99
N THR A 348 11.40 18.52 -7.56
CA THR A 348 10.86 17.38 -8.31
C THR A 348 10.40 17.76 -9.72
N ALA A 349 10.01 19.02 -9.95
CA ALA A 349 9.68 19.55 -11.26
C ALA A 349 10.93 19.68 -12.15
N GLU A 350 12.02 20.26 -11.65
CA GLU A 350 13.29 20.40 -12.38
C GLU A 350 13.91 19.03 -12.71
N LYS A 351 13.82 18.06 -11.80
CA LYS A 351 14.25 16.67 -12.07
C LYS A 351 13.43 16.02 -13.18
N ARG A 352 12.16 16.39 -13.35
CA ARG A 352 11.29 15.88 -14.41
C ARG A 352 11.66 16.47 -15.77
N VAL A 353 11.90 17.78 -15.83
CA VAL A 353 12.34 18.48 -17.05
C VAL A 353 13.71 17.99 -17.51
N LYS A 354 14.65 17.80 -16.59
CA LYS A 354 15.98 17.27 -16.91
C LYS A 354 15.93 15.83 -17.42
N ARG A 355 14.97 15.02 -16.92
CA ARG A 355 14.75 13.65 -17.40
C ARG A 355 14.10 13.62 -18.79
N SER A 356 13.17 14.53 -19.10
CA SER A 356 12.60 14.62 -20.44
C SER A 356 13.59 15.13 -21.48
N GLN A 357 14.46 16.08 -21.11
CA GLN A 357 15.53 16.57 -21.99
C GLN A 357 16.59 15.49 -22.26
N ALA A 358 16.95 14.68 -21.26
CA ALA A 358 17.88 13.56 -21.46
C ALA A 358 17.31 12.44 -22.37
N LEU A 359 15.98 12.28 -22.45
CA LEU A 359 15.34 11.33 -23.35
C LEU A 359 15.22 11.83 -24.80
N ALA A 360 15.38 13.13 -25.04
CA ALA A 360 15.30 13.72 -26.37
C ALA A 360 16.66 13.78 -27.09
N GLY A 361 17.78 13.57 -26.38
CA GLY A 361 19.14 13.71 -26.93
C GLY A 361 19.79 12.44 -27.49
N ASP A 362 19.24 11.25 -27.22
CA ASP A 362 19.85 9.97 -27.63
C ASP A 362 19.23 9.41 -28.92
N THR A 363 19.44 10.10 -30.04
CA THR A 363 19.38 9.51 -31.38
C THR A 363 20.76 9.57 -32.00
N ALA A 364 21.59 8.57 -31.70
CA ALA A 364 22.87 8.36 -32.38
C ALA A 364 22.64 7.70 -33.77
N PRO A 365 23.43 8.05 -34.79
CA PRO A 365 23.32 7.49 -36.13
C PRO A 365 23.73 6.01 -36.17
N ALA A 366 22.94 5.21 -36.89
CA ALA A 366 23.17 3.78 -37.08
C ALA A 366 24.44 3.54 -37.91
N LEU A 367 25.38 2.75 -37.36
CA LEU A 367 26.49 2.19 -38.12
C LEU A 367 26.03 0.94 -38.85
N ASP A 368 26.24 0.94 -40.17
CA ASP A 368 25.99 -0.17 -41.08
C ASP A 368 26.80 -1.41 -40.70
N VAL A 369 26.11 -2.54 -40.53
CA VAL A 369 26.70 -3.87 -40.41
C VAL A 369 26.15 -4.71 -41.56
N PRO A 370 26.99 -5.23 -42.47
CA PRO A 370 26.53 -6.03 -43.60
C PRO A 370 25.98 -7.38 -43.12
N GLN A 371 24.72 -7.67 -43.47
CA GLN A 371 24.06 -8.94 -43.22
C GLN A 371 24.63 -10.03 -44.13
N MET A 372 25.31 -11.02 -43.55
CA MET A 372 25.59 -12.27 -44.25
C MET A 372 24.31 -13.11 -44.35
N LYS A 373 23.86 -13.34 -45.59
CA LYS A 373 22.77 -14.25 -45.97
C LYS A 373 23.19 -15.69 -45.65
N GLY A 374 22.69 -16.23 -44.54
CA GLY A 374 22.75 -17.66 -44.25
C GLY A 374 21.68 -18.40 -45.06
N VAL A 375 22.06 -18.92 -46.23
CA VAL A 375 21.24 -19.83 -47.02
C VAL A 375 21.34 -21.22 -46.37
N GLY A 376 20.34 -21.60 -45.58
CA GLY A 376 20.18 -22.96 -45.09
C GLY A 376 19.56 -23.82 -46.18
N SER A 377 20.38 -24.44 -47.02
CA SER A 377 19.95 -25.46 -47.98
C SER A 377 19.61 -26.75 -47.22
N ILE A 378 18.32 -27.06 -47.14
CA ILE A 378 17.82 -28.38 -46.73
C ILE A 378 17.88 -29.25 -47.99
N VAL A 379 18.76 -30.24 -47.99
CA VAL A 379 18.83 -31.26 -49.04
C VAL A 379 17.80 -32.33 -48.68
N ASP A 380 16.77 -32.46 -49.52
CA ASP A 380 15.75 -33.50 -49.43
C ASP A 380 16.21 -34.69 -50.28
N THR A 381 16.36 -35.88 -49.68
CA THR A 381 16.90 -37.09 -50.33
C THR A 381 15.85 -38.14 -50.68
N ALA A 382 14.56 -37.82 -50.60
CA ALA A 382 13.48 -38.72 -51.03
C ALA A 382 12.63 -38.03 -52.12
N GLY A 383 12.81 -38.47 -53.37
CA GLY A 383 12.02 -38.02 -54.50
C GLY A 383 10.55 -38.42 -54.33
N ASN A 384 9.73 -37.47 -53.90
CA ASN A 384 8.28 -37.48 -54.08
C ASN A 384 7.94 -36.34 -55.04
N GLU A 385 7.60 -36.68 -56.29
CA GLU A 385 7.35 -35.72 -57.37
C GLU A 385 6.02 -34.95 -57.23
N ASP A 386 5.16 -35.34 -56.26
CA ASP A 386 3.81 -34.75 -56.09
C ASP A 386 3.72 -33.60 -55.06
N VAL A 387 4.83 -33.08 -54.52
CA VAL A 387 4.82 -31.98 -53.51
C VAL A 387 5.18 -30.61 -54.12
N ALA A 388 5.48 -30.56 -55.42
CA ALA A 388 6.06 -29.36 -56.06
C ALA A 388 5.07 -28.20 -56.28
N GLU A 389 3.76 -28.40 -56.29
CA GLU A 389 2.82 -27.36 -56.77
C GLU A 389 2.20 -26.46 -55.69
N HIS A 390 2.45 -26.71 -54.40
CA HIS A 390 1.87 -25.91 -53.31
C HIS A 390 2.89 -25.27 -52.34
N ALA A 391 4.18 -25.30 -52.67
CA ALA A 391 5.17 -24.45 -52.02
C ALA A 391 5.03 -22.99 -52.51
N THR A 392 3.85 -22.39 -52.32
CA THR A 392 3.68 -20.94 -52.51
C THR A 392 4.71 -20.25 -51.64
N VAL A 393 5.67 -19.59 -52.28
CA VAL A 393 6.74 -18.82 -51.63
C VAL A 393 6.08 -17.90 -50.62
N ARG A 394 6.17 -18.27 -49.33
CA ARG A 394 5.59 -17.48 -48.25
C ARG A 394 6.43 -16.22 -48.13
N ASP A 395 5.96 -15.12 -48.72
CA ASP A 395 6.50 -13.78 -48.51
C ASP A 395 6.62 -13.57 -46.99
N PRO A 396 7.84 -13.49 -46.42
CA PRO A 396 8.06 -13.45 -44.96
C PRO A 396 7.50 -12.18 -44.31
N LEU A 397 7.03 -11.23 -45.14
CA LEU A 397 6.49 -9.93 -44.79
C LEU A 397 4.98 -9.82 -45.03
N SER A 398 4.31 -10.87 -45.50
CA SER A 398 2.85 -10.89 -45.68
C SER A 398 2.14 -11.39 -44.42
N VAL A 399 1.01 -10.78 -44.10
CA VAL A 399 0.07 -11.24 -43.06
C VAL A 399 -1.07 -11.98 -43.75
N ILE A 400 -1.11 -13.29 -43.56
CA ILE A 400 -2.13 -14.17 -44.12
C ILE A 400 -3.12 -14.54 -43.02
N ASP A 401 -4.41 -14.48 -43.33
CA ASP A 401 -5.46 -14.88 -42.40
C ASP A 401 -5.69 -16.40 -42.36
N ALA A 402 -6.64 -16.84 -41.53
CA ALA A 402 -6.97 -18.26 -41.41
C ALA A 402 -7.55 -18.86 -42.70
N ASN A 403 -8.04 -18.03 -43.62
CA ASN A 403 -8.64 -18.44 -44.89
C ASN A 403 -7.61 -18.43 -46.03
N GLY A 404 -6.36 -18.09 -45.76
CA GLY A 404 -5.30 -18.01 -46.78
C GLY A 404 -5.25 -16.68 -47.53
N ASN A 405 -6.08 -15.69 -47.18
CA ASN A 405 -6.09 -14.39 -47.83
C ASN A 405 -5.01 -13.47 -47.23
N VAL A 406 -4.28 -12.76 -48.10
CA VAL A 406 -3.30 -11.76 -47.69
C VAL A 406 -4.05 -10.50 -47.23
N ARG A 407 -4.03 -10.22 -45.92
CA ARG A 407 -4.66 -9.02 -45.35
C ARG A 407 -3.78 -7.78 -45.43
N TYR A 408 -2.48 -7.95 -45.34
CA TYR A 408 -1.53 -6.84 -45.30
C TYR A 408 -0.15 -7.31 -45.78
N ARG A 409 0.51 -6.48 -46.60
CA ARG A 409 1.88 -6.71 -47.04
C ARG A 409 2.77 -5.62 -46.44
N CYS A 410 3.76 -6.00 -45.63
CA CYS A 410 4.75 -5.06 -45.12
C CYS A 410 5.77 -4.72 -46.22
N SER A 411 5.78 -3.48 -46.67
CA SER A 411 6.89 -2.84 -47.37
C SER A 411 8.10 -2.68 -46.43
N GLU A 412 9.30 -2.90 -46.94
CA GLU A 412 10.52 -2.64 -46.16
C GLU A 412 10.70 -1.13 -45.95
N GLY A 413 10.81 -0.70 -44.70
CA GLY A 413 11.05 0.70 -44.34
C GLY A 413 9.80 1.50 -43.96
N GLU A 414 8.59 1.06 -44.33
CA GLU A 414 7.37 1.77 -43.95
C GLU A 414 6.85 1.34 -42.56
N ALA A 415 6.33 2.31 -41.81
CA ALA A 415 5.72 2.05 -40.51
C ALA A 415 4.38 1.33 -40.69
N VAL A 416 4.22 0.16 -40.06
CA VAL A 416 2.96 -0.59 -40.10
C VAL A 416 1.86 0.22 -39.38
N PRO A 417 0.71 0.47 -40.03
CA PRO A 417 -0.42 1.17 -39.41
C PRO A 417 -0.87 0.52 -38.10
N LEU A 418 -1.31 1.36 -37.15
CA LEU A 418 -1.81 0.93 -35.84
C LEU A 418 -3.29 0.48 -35.90
N ASP A 419 -3.66 -0.31 -36.91
CA ASP A 419 -5.03 -0.78 -37.11
C ASP A 419 -5.23 -2.23 -36.60
N PRO A 420 -6.15 -2.48 -35.64
CA PRO A 420 -6.43 -3.84 -35.16
C PRO A 420 -6.89 -4.82 -36.24
N SER A 421 -7.51 -4.36 -37.33
CA SER A 421 -8.01 -5.21 -38.42
C SER A 421 -6.91 -6.10 -39.04
N ILE A 422 -5.68 -5.60 -39.06
CA ILE A 422 -4.49 -6.26 -39.63
C ILE A 422 -4.14 -7.56 -38.87
N TRP A 423 -4.38 -7.63 -37.57
CA TRP A 423 -3.94 -8.75 -36.72
C TRP A 423 -5.05 -9.42 -35.90
N GLU A 424 -6.30 -9.01 -36.08
CA GLU A 424 -7.44 -9.62 -35.39
C GLU A 424 -7.75 -11.03 -35.94
N GLY A 425 -7.82 -12.01 -35.04
CA GLY A 425 -8.04 -13.43 -35.38
C GLY A 425 -6.77 -14.22 -35.76
N ILE A 426 -5.61 -13.58 -35.87
CA ILE A 426 -4.35 -14.23 -36.27
C ILE A 426 -3.48 -14.57 -35.04
N VAL A 427 -2.86 -15.75 -35.05
CA VAL A 427 -1.95 -16.18 -33.97
C VAL A 427 -0.73 -15.25 -33.93
N VAL A 428 -0.48 -14.63 -32.77
CA VAL A 428 0.57 -13.60 -32.62
C VAL A 428 1.96 -14.06 -33.09
N LYS A 429 2.26 -15.36 -32.96
CA LYS A 429 3.57 -15.92 -33.32
C LYS A 429 3.78 -16.03 -34.83
N SER A 430 2.71 -16.12 -35.63
CA SER A 430 2.80 -16.17 -37.10
C SER A 430 2.92 -14.77 -37.72
N LEU A 431 2.65 -13.71 -36.96
CA LEU A 431 2.76 -12.33 -37.45
C LEU A 431 4.24 -11.93 -37.69
N PRO A 432 4.53 -11.22 -38.80
CA PRO A 432 5.83 -10.59 -39.05
C PRO A 432 6.26 -9.70 -37.88
N ARG A 433 7.58 -9.62 -37.65
CA ARG A 433 8.17 -8.78 -36.59
C ARG A 433 7.67 -7.32 -36.59
N PRO A 434 7.58 -6.61 -37.73
CA PRO A 434 7.09 -5.22 -37.74
C PRO A 434 5.63 -5.13 -37.27
N VAL A 435 4.75 -6.02 -37.72
CA VAL A 435 3.33 -6.08 -37.29
C VAL A 435 3.20 -6.37 -35.79
N ARG A 436 4.05 -7.25 -35.24
CA ARG A 436 4.11 -7.48 -33.78
C ARG A 436 4.57 -6.25 -32.99
N LYS A 437 5.39 -5.37 -33.58
CA LYS A 437 5.80 -4.10 -32.95
C LYS A 437 4.62 -3.12 -32.94
N ALA A 438 3.98 -2.89 -34.09
CA ALA A 438 2.79 -2.03 -34.21
C ALA A 438 1.67 -2.49 -33.27
N ARG A 439 1.35 -3.79 -33.22
CA ARG A 439 0.36 -4.33 -32.27
C ARG A 439 0.70 -4.05 -30.81
N ARG A 440 1.99 -4.10 -30.41
CA ARG A 440 2.41 -3.77 -29.05
C ARG A 440 2.21 -2.29 -28.75
N GLU A 441 2.55 -1.42 -29.69
CA GLU A 441 2.36 0.03 -29.58
C GLU A 441 0.88 0.38 -29.47
N TRP A 442 0.02 -0.22 -30.31
CA TRP A 442 -1.43 -0.07 -30.23
C TRP A 442 -1.98 -0.53 -28.86
N MET A 443 -1.51 -1.66 -28.34
CA MET A 443 -1.90 -2.14 -27.01
C MET A 443 -1.43 -1.20 -25.89
N VAL A 444 -0.29 -0.52 -26.05
CA VAL A 444 0.18 0.51 -25.11
C VAL A 444 -0.72 1.74 -25.18
N GLN A 445 -1.00 2.27 -26.37
CA GLN A 445 -1.91 3.41 -26.56
C GLN A 445 -3.30 3.11 -26.00
N LYS A 446 -3.84 1.92 -26.24
CA LYS A 446 -5.13 1.49 -25.68
C LYS A 446 -5.12 1.40 -24.15
N ARG A 447 -4.01 0.98 -23.54
CA ARG A 447 -3.85 0.99 -22.07
C ARG A 447 -3.77 2.41 -21.53
N GLU A 448 -3.10 3.31 -22.23
CA GLU A 448 -3.00 4.72 -21.84
C GLU A 448 -4.33 5.45 -21.97
N ALA A 449 -5.07 5.23 -23.06
CA ALA A 449 -6.43 5.74 -23.23
C ALA A 449 -7.34 5.28 -22.08
N ARG A 450 -7.35 3.96 -21.80
CA ARG A 450 -8.08 3.42 -20.63
C ARG A 450 -7.62 4.04 -19.32
N LYS A 451 -6.32 4.27 -19.14
CA LYS A 451 -5.79 4.94 -17.94
C LYS A 451 -6.30 6.37 -17.85
N ARG A 452 -6.33 7.14 -18.93
CA ARG A 452 -6.89 8.50 -18.97
C ARG A 452 -8.38 8.49 -18.62
N ASP A 453 -9.15 7.56 -19.18
CA ASP A 453 -10.58 7.39 -18.86
C ASP A 453 -10.83 6.96 -17.41
N THR A 454 -9.90 6.25 -16.79
CA THR A 454 -9.99 5.89 -15.38
C THR A 454 -9.44 6.96 -14.45
N ALA A 455 -8.45 7.74 -14.90
CA ALA A 455 -7.85 8.82 -14.12
C ALA A 455 -8.76 10.06 -14.06
N SER A 456 -9.57 10.30 -15.09
CA SER A 456 -10.61 11.33 -15.08
C SER A 456 -11.81 10.98 -14.20
N LYS A 457 -11.99 9.69 -13.85
CA LYS A 457 -13.03 9.27 -12.93
C LYS A 457 -12.62 9.65 -11.52
N LYS A 458 -13.11 10.82 -11.07
CA LYS A 458 -13.14 11.24 -9.66
C LYS A 458 -13.35 10.04 -8.76
N SER A 459 -12.54 9.93 -7.71
CA SER A 459 -12.61 8.78 -6.80
C SER A 459 -14.03 8.65 -6.23
N ARG A 460 -14.46 7.44 -5.86
CA ARG A 460 -15.79 7.25 -5.25
C ARG A 460 -15.99 8.14 -4.01
N GLY A 461 -14.91 8.45 -3.30
CA GLY A 461 -14.92 9.38 -2.17
C GLY A 461 -15.18 10.82 -2.62
N GLU A 462 -14.46 11.30 -3.63
CA GLU A 462 -14.67 12.63 -4.22
C GLU A 462 -16.08 12.83 -4.75
N ARG A 463 -16.62 11.87 -5.52
CA ARG A 463 -18.00 11.97 -6.03
C ARG A 463 -19.03 12.08 -4.92
N LYS A 464 -18.81 11.36 -3.81
CA LYS A 464 -19.68 11.46 -2.63
C LYS A 464 -19.53 12.80 -1.92
N ALA A 465 -18.31 13.33 -1.84
CA ALA A 465 -18.06 14.64 -1.24
C ALA A 465 -18.69 15.75 -2.09
N GLU A 466 -18.56 15.69 -3.41
CA GLU A 466 -19.18 16.60 -4.36
C GLU A 466 -20.70 16.54 -4.31
N ALA A 467 -21.31 15.34 -4.34
CA ALA A 467 -22.75 15.18 -4.18
C ALA A 467 -23.26 15.77 -2.85
N ARG A 468 -22.51 15.59 -1.75
CA ARG A 468 -22.83 16.21 -0.45
C ARG A 468 -22.73 17.72 -0.49
N GLN A 469 -21.73 18.28 -1.18
CA GLN A 469 -21.56 19.73 -1.31
C GLN A 469 -22.69 20.33 -2.15
N VAL A 470 -23.02 19.73 -3.30
CA VAL A 470 -24.11 20.18 -4.17
C VAL A 470 -25.46 20.12 -3.45
N LEU A 471 -25.75 19.04 -2.72
CA LEU A 471 -26.98 18.96 -1.94
C LEU A 471 -26.98 19.97 -0.79
N ALA A 472 -25.84 20.16 -0.11
CA ALA A 472 -25.73 21.14 0.97
C ALA A 472 -25.97 22.58 0.50
N THR A 473 -25.44 22.97 -0.65
CA THR A 473 -25.68 24.32 -1.20
C THR A 473 -27.14 24.52 -1.57
N LYS A 474 -27.80 23.51 -2.13
CA LYS A 474 -29.24 23.55 -2.43
C LYS A 474 -30.10 23.65 -1.17
N ILE A 475 -29.80 22.86 -0.14
CA ILE A 475 -30.49 22.95 1.16
C ILE A 475 -30.36 24.35 1.75
N LEU A 476 -29.17 24.94 1.72
CA LEU A 476 -28.94 26.29 2.24
C LEU A 476 -29.66 27.37 1.42
N ALA A 477 -29.71 27.22 0.10
CA ALA A 477 -30.47 28.12 -0.77
C ALA A 477 -31.97 28.06 -0.47
N GLU A 478 -32.55 26.86 -0.36
CA GLU A 478 -33.96 26.69 -0.01
C GLU A 478 -34.27 27.15 1.43
N SER A 479 -33.36 26.93 2.37
CA SER A 479 -33.50 27.42 3.75
C SER A 479 -33.54 28.95 3.80
N ARG A 480 -32.77 29.63 2.94
CA ARG A 480 -32.77 31.09 2.83
C ARG A 480 -34.06 31.60 2.19
N LYS A 481 -34.57 30.93 1.15
CA LYS A 481 -35.89 31.24 0.54
C LYS A 481 -37.03 31.08 1.54
N ALA A 482 -37.06 29.98 2.29
CA ALA A 482 -38.07 29.78 3.32
C ALA A 482 -38.04 30.87 4.39
N LYS A 483 -36.83 31.33 4.77
CA LYS A 483 -36.65 32.45 5.70
C LYS A 483 -37.13 33.78 5.11
N SER A 484 -36.83 34.08 3.85
CA SER A 484 -37.30 35.32 3.19
C SER A 484 -38.81 35.34 3.05
N ASP A 485 -39.42 34.19 2.78
CA ASP A 485 -40.86 34.05 2.63
C ASP A 485 -41.61 34.05 3.99
N GLY A 486 -40.88 34.11 5.12
CA GLY A 486 -41.47 34.01 6.45
C GLY A 486 -42.07 32.64 6.77
N ARG A 487 -41.78 31.60 5.96
CA ARG A 487 -42.28 30.24 6.18
C ARG A 487 -41.59 29.64 7.40
N LYS A 488 -42.39 29.06 8.29
CA LYS A 488 -41.91 28.32 9.47
C LYS A 488 -41.73 26.82 9.18
N ASP A 489 -41.77 26.43 7.91
CA ASP A 489 -41.66 25.04 7.51
C ASP A 489 -40.31 24.46 7.92
N THR A 490 -40.34 23.31 8.59
CA THR A 490 -39.12 22.65 9.07
C THR A 490 -38.47 21.77 8.00
N ALA A 491 -39.17 21.51 6.90
CA ALA A 491 -38.70 20.68 5.80
C ALA A 491 -39.18 21.19 4.43
N ALA A 492 -38.42 20.88 3.38
CA ALA A 492 -38.76 21.19 2.00
C ALA A 492 -38.40 20.03 1.06
N ILE A 493 -38.88 20.10 -0.18
CA ILE A 493 -38.49 19.18 -1.25
C ILE A 493 -37.27 19.77 -1.95
N VAL A 494 -36.13 19.07 -1.90
CA VAL A 494 -34.87 19.51 -2.51
C VAL A 494 -34.38 18.43 -3.47
N ASP A 495 -34.22 18.75 -4.74
CA ASP A 495 -33.79 17.80 -5.80
C ASP A 495 -34.67 16.53 -5.90
N GLY A 496 -35.97 16.66 -5.63
CA GLY A 496 -36.91 15.52 -5.64
C GLY A 496 -36.83 14.64 -4.40
N VAL A 497 -35.98 14.97 -3.43
CA VAL A 497 -35.97 14.35 -2.10
C VAL A 497 -37.00 15.06 -1.23
N ALA A 498 -38.03 14.34 -0.79
CA ALA A 498 -39.03 14.86 0.13
C ALA A 498 -38.51 14.93 1.56
N ASP A 499 -39.12 15.80 2.37
CA ASP A 499 -38.89 15.95 3.82
C ASP A 499 -37.44 16.29 4.20
N VAL A 500 -36.75 17.10 3.38
CA VAL A 500 -35.38 17.52 3.69
C VAL A 500 -35.43 18.63 4.74
N PRO A 501 -34.84 18.44 5.94
CA PRO A 501 -34.95 19.41 7.00
C PRO A 501 -34.17 20.68 6.68
N LEU A 502 -34.81 21.84 6.81
CA LEU A 502 -34.21 23.13 6.55
C LEU A 502 -33.29 23.57 7.70
N VAL A 503 -32.25 24.31 7.37
CA VAL A 503 -31.26 24.81 8.33
C VAL A 503 -31.67 26.22 8.76
N ARG A 504 -31.61 26.51 10.06
CA ARG A 504 -31.81 27.88 10.56
C ARG A 504 -30.69 28.78 10.04
N MET A 505 -31.04 29.74 9.18
CA MET A 505 -30.09 30.70 8.60
C MET A 505 -29.94 31.92 9.52
N GLU A 506 -28.71 32.35 9.76
CA GLU A 506 -28.38 33.61 10.42
C GLU A 506 -28.31 34.72 9.36
N THR A 507 -27.67 34.44 8.24
CA THR A 507 -27.48 35.39 7.12
C THR A 507 -28.71 35.46 6.21
N THR A 508 -29.14 36.68 5.89
CA THR A 508 -30.18 36.95 4.89
C THR A 508 -29.59 37.05 3.48
N GLU A 509 -28.47 37.75 3.34
CA GLU A 509 -27.82 38.01 2.05
C GLU A 509 -26.33 37.64 2.07
N GLY A 510 -25.74 37.44 0.89
CA GLY A 510 -24.31 37.15 0.74
C GLY A 510 -23.90 35.67 0.88
N PRO A 511 -22.58 35.38 0.92
CA PRO A 511 -22.07 34.01 1.03
C PRO A 511 -22.46 33.38 2.37
N PHE A 512 -22.71 32.07 2.36
CA PHE A 512 -23.10 31.34 3.56
C PHE A 512 -22.01 31.38 4.64
N SER A 513 -22.42 31.54 5.90
CA SER A 513 -21.48 31.50 7.02
C SER A 513 -20.83 30.11 7.15
N LYS A 514 -19.65 30.02 7.77
CA LYS A 514 -18.99 28.72 7.99
C LYS A 514 -19.86 27.76 8.80
N ARG A 515 -20.65 28.29 9.76
CA ARG A 515 -21.58 27.53 10.60
C ARG A 515 -22.75 26.99 9.79
N GLU A 516 -23.38 27.84 8.98
CA GLU A 516 -24.45 27.45 8.04
C GLU A 516 -23.95 26.38 7.06
N GLY A 517 -22.78 26.60 6.45
CA GLY A 517 -22.13 25.63 5.57
C GLY A 517 -21.89 24.27 6.25
N ALA A 518 -21.49 24.26 7.53
CA ALA A 518 -21.29 23.03 8.29
C ALA A 518 -22.61 22.31 8.60
N LEU A 519 -23.65 23.05 8.97
CA LEU A 519 -25.00 22.50 9.21
C LEU A 519 -25.60 21.93 7.92
N GLY A 520 -25.53 22.66 6.81
CA GLY A 520 -25.99 22.19 5.49
C GLY A 520 -25.30 20.89 5.07
N ARG A 521 -23.97 20.78 5.25
CA ARG A 521 -23.23 19.53 5.00
C ARG A 521 -23.67 18.38 5.90
N ARG A 522 -23.97 18.65 7.19
CA ARG A 522 -24.45 17.64 8.14
C ARG A 522 -25.83 17.12 7.76
N VAL A 523 -26.74 18.02 7.36
CA VAL A 523 -28.07 17.64 6.87
C VAL A 523 -27.96 16.85 5.58
N ALA A 524 -27.24 17.36 4.56
CA ALA A 524 -27.04 16.68 3.29
C ALA A 524 -26.49 15.25 3.47
N ARG A 525 -25.57 15.05 4.43
CA ARG A 525 -25.07 13.72 4.77
C ARG A 525 -26.17 12.79 5.31
N LYS A 526 -27.00 13.27 6.26
CA LYS A 526 -28.10 12.47 6.83
C LYS A 526 -29.14 12.11 5.78
N VAL A 527 -29.48 13.05 4.90
CA VAL A 527 -30.43 12.84 3.80
C VAL A 527 -29.93 11.77 2.86
N LEU A 528 -28.69 11.89 2.35
CA LEU A 528 -28.09 10.88 1.47
C LEU A 528 -27.92 9.50 2.14
N GLU A 529 -27.69 9.46 3.46
CA GLU A 529 -27.64 8.21 4.22
C GLU A 529 -29.04 7.57 4.36
N ALA A 530 -30.08 8.37 4.54
CA ALA A 530 -31.47 7.93 4.61
C ALA A 530 -32.01 7.46 3.23
N GLU A 531 -31.68 8.15 2.15
CA GLU A 531 -32.01 7.68 0.79
C GLU A 531 -31.35 6.35 0.48
N LYS A 532 -30.07 6.22 0.84
CA LYS A 532 -29.33 4.98 0.63
C LYS A 532 -29.90 3.83 1.46
N SER A 533 -30.37 4.09 2.68
CA SER A 533 -31.01 3.05 3.49
C SER A 533 -32.36 2.66 2.89
N LYS A 534 -33.16 3.61 2.40
CA LYS A 534 -34.40 3.35 1.65
C LYS A 534 -34.14 2.48 0.41
N GLU A 535 -33.18 2.86 -0.44
CA GLU A 535 -32.77 2.08 -1.63
C GLU A 535 -32.32 0.66 -1.25
N GLU A 536 -31.59 0.50 -0.14
CA GLU A 536 -31.16 -0.81 0.33
C GLU A 536 -32.33 -1.66 0.81
N THR A 537 -33.31 -1.08 1.51
CA THR A 537 -34.53 -1.78 1.93
C THR A 537 -35.38 -2.22 0.75
N GLU A 538 -35.55 -1.37 -0.27
CA GLU A 538 -36.27 -1.69 -1.50
C GLU A 538 -35.56 -2.80 -2.28
N ARG A 539 -34.23 -2.75 -2.38
CA ARG A 539 -33.44 -3.83 -3.01
C ARG A 539 -33.58 -5.15 -2.27
N ARG A 540 -33.64 -5.13 -0.93
CA ARG A 540 -33.88 -6.33 -0.13
C ARG A 540 -35.29 -6.88 -0.36
N ALA A 541 -36.31 -6.02 -0.33
CA ALA A 541 -37.69 -6.40 -0.61
C ALA A 541 -37.84 -6.97 -2.03
N ALA A 542 -37.18 -6.39 -3.03
CA ALA A 542 -37.18 -6.89 -4.40
C ALA A 542 -36.51 -8.27 -4.54
N ARG A 543 -35.40 -8.50 -3.83
CA ARG A 543 -34.76 -9.82 -3.77
C ARG A 543 -35.64 -10.87 -3.09
N GLU A 544 -36.33 -10.48 -2.01
CA GLU A 544 -37.26 -11.35 -1.31
C GLU A 544 -38.46 -11.72 -2.19
N ARG A 545 -39.04 -10.75 -2.92
CA ARG A 545 -40.11 -11.00 -3.92
C ARG A 545 -39.65 -11.98 -5.00
N LYS A 546 -38.43 -11.80 -5.53
CA LYS A 546 -37.85 -12.74 -6.51
C LYS A 546 -37.70 -14.14 -5.92
N ARG A 547 -37.22 -14.26 -4.68
CA ARG A 547 -37.09 -15.55 -3.98
C ARG A 547 -38.45 -16.24 -3.78
N LYS A 548 -39.47 -15.50 -3.32
CA LYS A 548 -40.83 -16.03 -3.17
C LYS A 548 -41.42 -16.49 -4.51
N ASN A 549 -41.16 -15.77 -5.60
CA ASN A 549 -41.60 -16.17 -6.94
C ASN A 549 -40.88 -17.42 -7.45
N THR A 550 -39.57 -17.57 -7.18
CA THR A 550 -38.85 -18.80 -7.53
C THR A 550 -39.35 -19.99 -6.72
N GLU A 551 -39.62 -19.83 -5.42
CA GLU A 551 -40.17 -20.88 -4.56
C GLU A 551 -41.60 -21.30 -4.98
N LYS A 552 -42.44 -20.35 -5.40
CA LYS A 552 -43.75 -20.66 -5.98
C LYS A 552 -43.65 -21.43 -7.30
N LYS A 553 -42.67 -21.09 -8.14
CA LYS A 553 -42.44 -21.78 -9.43
C LYS A 553 -41.94 -23.22 -9.22
N THR A 554 -41.05 -23.44 -8.24
CA THR A 554 -40.54 -24.78 -7.91
C THR A 554 -41.57 -25.66 -7.22
N LYS A 555 -42.57 -25.10 -6.53
CA LYS A 555 -43.67 -25.88 -5.94
C LYS A 555 -44.77 -26.25 -6.96
N LYS A 556 -44.81 -25.57 -8.11
CA LYS A 556 -45.79 -25.81 -9.18
C LYS A 556 -45.27 -26.77 -10.25
N SER A 557 -43.94 -26.88 -10.38
CA SER A 557 -43.27 -27.93 -11.13
C SER A 557 -43.09 -29.15 -10.24
#